data_AF-A0A437MHX2-F1
#
_entry.id   AF-A0A437MHX2-F1
#
_cell.length_a   1.000
_cell.length_b   1.000
_cell.length_c   1.000
_cell.angle_alpha   90.00
_cell.angle_beta   90.00
_cell.angle_gamma   90.00
#
_symmetry.space_group_name_H-M   'P 1'
#
loop_
_entity.id
_entity.type
_entity.pdbx_description
1 polymer ?
#
loop_
_entity_poly.entity_id
_entity_poly.type
_entity_poly.pdbx_seq_one_letter_code
_entity_poly.pdbx_strand_id
1 'polypeptide(L)'
;MKYFRSLLSFFCCNLVLVLSAYSQKYLFRHYQSDDGLSYNSVNCMIQDKNGFIWFGTEDGLSRFDGKSFKNFGSQHSEFSIGNNFISSLHQDKNGTIWAGTHNGLWHYDA
;
A
#
# COMPACT_ATOMS: atom_id res chain seq x y z
N MET A 1 -15.11 40.28 42.59
CA MET A 1 -15.43 38.87 42.24
C MET A 1 -15.94 38.64 40.81
N LYS A 2 -16.62 39.60 40.14
CA LYS A 2 -17.13 39.39 38.76
C LYS A 2 -16.03 39.16 37.71
N TYR A 3 -14.90 39.87 37.81
CA TYR A 3 -13.79 39.75 36.85
C TYR A 3 -13.02 38.42 36.94
N PHE A 4 -12.96 37.79 38.12
CA PHE A 4 -12.21 36.55 38.34
C PHE A 4 -12.82 35.36 37.58
N ARG A 5 -14.16 35.27 37.53
CA ARG A 5 -14.88 34.24 36.77
C ARG A 5 -14.72 34.42 35.25
N SER A 6 -14.65 35.67 34.79
CA SER A 6 -14.43 35.99 33.38
C SER A 6 -12.99 35.65 32.97
N LEU A 7 -11.99 35.98 33.79
CA LEU A 7 -10.58 35.65 33.54
C LEU A 7 -10.35 34.13 33.49
N LEU A 8 -10.97 33.38 34.42
CA LEU A 8 -10.87 31.92 34.49
C LEU A 8 -11.53 31.25 33.28
N SER A 9 -12.65 31.80 32.80
CA SER A 9 -13.32 31.33 31.57
C SER A 9 -12.45 31.56 30.32
N PHE A 10 -11.84 32.75 30.21
CA PHE A 10 -10.89 33.05 29.12
C PHE A 10 -9.68 32.11 29.16
N PHE A 11 -9.14 31.82 30.34
CA PHE A 11 -8.01 30.91 30.51
C PHE A 11 -8.38 29.47 30.12
N CYS A 12 -9.56 28.98 30.55
CA CYS A 12 -10.09 27.68 30.14
C CYS A 12 -10.32 27.57 28.63
N CYS A 13 -10.88 28.60 27.97
CA CYS A 13 -11.07 28.60 26.52
C CYS A 13 -9.75 28.54 25.75
N ASN A 14 -8.72 29.27 26.20
CA ASN A 14 -7.40 29.21 25.58
C ASN A 14 -6.73 27.83 25.78
N LEU A 15 -6.90 27.22 26.96
CA LEU A 15 -6.36 25.89 27.25
C LEU A 15 -7.00 24.78 26.37
N VAL A 16 -8.30 24.88 26.10
CA VAL A 16 -9.03 23.94 25.23
C VAL A 16 -8.62 24.08 23.76
N LEU A 17 -8.36 25.30 23.28
CA LEU A 17 -7.89 25.53 21.91
C LEU A 17 -6.49 24.95 21.66
N VAL A 18 -5.57 25.04 22.64
CA VAL A 18 -4.22 24.45 22.54
C VAL A 18 -4.27 22.91 22.50
N LEU A 19 -5.26 22.28 23.12
CA LEU A 19 -5.45 20.82 23.09
C LEU A 19 -6.12 20.30 21.81
N SER A 20 -6.70 21.18 20.98
CA SER A 20 -7.39 20.79 19.74
C SER A 20 -6.47 20.62 18.53
N ALA A 21 -5.17 20.94 18.68
CA ALA A 21 -4.17 20.87 17.62
C ALA A 21 -3.25 19.63 17.74
N TYR A 22 -3.79 18.47 18.11
CA TYR A 22 -3.06 17.21 17.95
C TYR A 22 -3.23 16.70 16.53
N SER A 23 -2.16 16.79 15.73
CA SER A 23 -2.09 16.06 14.46
C SER A 23 -2.10 14.56 14.74
N GLN A 24 -2.88 13.80 13.97
CA GLN A 24 -2.84 12.35 14.06
C GLN A 24 -1.49 11.85 13.54
N LYS A 25 -0.72 11.22 14.41
CA LYS A 25 0.57 10.64 14.03
C LYS A 25 0.32 9.46 13.08
N TYR A 26 0.68 9.62 11.81
CA TYR A 26 0.67 8.51 10.85
C TYR A 26 1.80 7.54 11.20
N LEU A 27 1.44 6.29 11.49
CA LEU A 27 2.39 5.20 11.64
C LEU A 27 2.42 4.42 10.34
N PHE A 28 3.59 4.38 9.70
CA PHE A 28 3.81 3.60 8.49
C PHE A 28 4.51 2.30 8.84
N ARG A 29 3.98 1.20 8.32
CA ARG A 29 4.74 -0.04 8.24
C ARG A 29 5.47 -0.06 6.91
N HIS A 30 6.74 -0.42 6.95
CA HIS A 30 7.58 -0.55 5.77
C HIS A 30 7.67 -2.02 5.38
N TYR A 31 7.69 -2.25 4.06
CA TYR A 31 7.91 -3.57 3.48
C TYR A 31 8.93 -3.42 2.36
N GLN A 32 9.99 -4.23 2.41
CA GLN A 32 11.05 -4.30 1.42
C GLN A 32 11.18 -5.70 0.85
N SER A 33 12.14 -5.88 -0.06
CA SER A 33 12.52 -7.20 -0.55
C SER A 33 12.88 -8.19 0.56
N ASP A 34 13.51 -7.71 1.63
CA ASP A 34 13.84 -8.53 2.82
C ASP A 34 12.59 -9.00 3.58
N ASP A 35 11.47 -8.30 3.44
CA ASP A 35 10.17 -8.68 4.00
C ASP A 35 9.34 -9.58 3.05
N GLY A 36 9.90 -9.92 1.88
CA GLY A 36 9.30 -10.81 0.89
C GLY A 36 8.72 -10.13 -0.36
N LEU A 37 8.77 -8.81 -0.47
CA LEU A 37 8.40 -8.10 -1.71
C LEU A 37 9.35 -8.53 -2.86
N SER A 38 8.84 -8.64 -4.09
CA SER A 38 9.68 -9.08 -5.22
C SER A 38 10.79 -8.08 -5.53
N TYR A 39 10.47 -6.78 -5.48
CA TYR A 39 11.44 -5.70 -5.67
C TYR A 39 10.99 -4.44 -4.94
N ASN A 40 11.95 -3.62 -4.48
CA ASN A 40 11.67 -2.41 -3.70
C ASN A 40 10.96 -1.31 -4.51
N SER A 41 11.18 -1.26 -5.82
CA SER A 41 10.49 -0.32 -6.72
C SER A 41 9.10 -0.86 -7.09
N VAL A 42 8.06 -0.27 -6.54
CA VAL A 42 6.65 -0.58 -6.84
C VAL A 42 6.08 0.45 -7.81
N ASN A 43 5.57 -0.01 -8.95
CA ASN A 43 5.07 0.85 -10.03
C ASN A 43 3.55 0.97 -10.03
N CYS A 44 2.84 -0.08 -9.59
CA CYS A 44 1.38 -0.11 -9.59
C CYS A 44 0.85 -1.04 -8.49
N MET A 45 -0.40 -0.82 -8.08
CA MET A 45 -1.08 -1.66 -7.10
C MET A 45 -2.58 -1.74 -7.35
N ILE A 46 -3.18 -2.89 -7.02
CA ILE A 46 -4.64 -3.10 -6.96
C ILE A 46 -4.99 -3.99 -5.77
N GLN A 47 -6.24 -3.91 -5.32
CA GLN A 47 -6.82 -4.94 -4.45
C GLN A 47 -7.74 -5.81 -5.30
N ASP A 48 -7.63 -7.13 -5.18
CA ASP A 48 -8.52 -8.05 -5.87
C ASP A 48 -9.84 -8.27 -5.10
N LYS A 49 -10.82 -8.90 -5.76
CA LYS A 49 -12.13 -9.27 -5.19
C LYS A 49 -12.04 -10.18 -3.95
N ASN A 50 -10.94 -10.89 -3.75
CA ASN A 50 -10.72 -11.74 -2.58
C ASN A 50 -10.05 -11.00 -1.43
N GLY A 51 -9.70 -9.72 -1.62
CA GLY A 51 -9.09 -8.85 -0.64
C GLY A 51 -7.56 -8.86 -0.64
N PHE A 52 -6.91 -9.66 -1.50
CA PHE A 52 -5.45 -9.64 -1.61
C PHE A 52 -5.00 -8.35 -2.29
N ILE A 53 -3.85 -7.83 -1.85
CA ILE A 53 -3.22 -6.67 -2.47
C ILE A 53 -2.15 -7.15 -3.43
N TRP A 54 -2.22 -6.72 -4.68
CA TRP A 54 -1.25 -7.02 -5.71
C TRP A 54 -0.38 -5.79 -5.95
N PHE A 55 0.92 -6.03 -6.00
CA PHE A 55 1.95 -5.03 -6.30
C PHE A 55 2.67 -5.45 -7.58
N GLY A 56 2.69 -4.56 -8.56
CA GLY A 56 3.56 -4.67 -9.73
C GLY A 56 4.87 -3.96 -9.45
N THR A 57 5.98 -4.70 -9.55
CA THR A 57 7.32 -4.19 -9.26
C THR A 57 8.19 -4.19 -10.51
N GLU A 58 9.42 -3.71 -10.40
CA GLU A 58 10.41 -3.83 -11.49
C GLU A 58 10.88 -5.27 -11.71
N ASP A 59 10.66 -6.19 -10.75
CA ASP A 59 10.98 -7.62 -10.86
C ASP A 59 9.79 -8.52 -10.48
N GLY A 60 8.65 -8.29 -11.12
CA GLY A 60 7.51 -9.20 -11.13
C GLY A 60 6.35 -8.75 -10.25
N LEU A 61 5.47 -9.69 -9.93
CA LEU A 61 4.28 -9.46 -9.11
C LEU A 61 4.51 -9.94 -7.69
N SER A 62 3.97 -9.19 -6.73
CA SER A 62 3.85 -9.63 -5.35
C SER A 62 2.40 -9.54 -4.89
N ARG A 63 1.84 -10.67 -4.43
CA ARG A 63 0.52 -10.73 -3.81
C ARG A 63 0.67 -10.80 -2.30
N PHE A 64 -0.02 -9.90 -1.59
CA PHE A 64 0.02 -9.77 -0.15
C PHE A 64 -1.32 -10.16 0.48
N ASP A 65 -1.28 -11.02 1.50
CA ASP A 65 -2.45 -11.51 2.23
C ASP A 65 -2.71 -10.78 3.57
N GLY A 66 -1.94 -9.72 3.85
CA GLY A 66 -1.96 -9.03 5.15
C GLY A 66 -0.86 -9.48 6.12
N LYS A 67 -0.17 -10.59 5.81
CA LYS A 67 0.90 -11.18 6.63
C LYS A 67 2.17 -11.47 5.83
N SER A 68 2.03 -12.01 4.63
CA SER A 68 3.13 -12.52 3.81
C SER A 68 2.92 -12.21 2.32
N PHE A 69 4.03 -12.20 1.58
CA PHE A 69 4.05 -12.01 0.14
C PHE A 69 4.21 -13.35 -0.59
N LYS A 70 3.53 -13.48 -1.72
CA LYS A 70 3.79 -14.51 -2.74
C LYS A 70 4.20 -13.83 -4.03
N ASN A 71 5.38 -14.19 -4.55
CA ASN A 71 5.96 -13.57 -5.74
C ASN A 71 5.73 -14.42 -6.99
N PHE A 72 5.47 -13.78 -8.12
CA PHE A 72 5.23 -14.42 -9.42
C PHE A 72 6.04 -13.74 -10.51
N GLY A 73 6.66 -14.55 -11.36
CA GLY A 73 7.46 -14.06 -12.49
C GLY A 73 8.62 -13.17 -12.06
N SER A 74 9.10 -13.26 -10.81
CA SER A 74 10.35 -12.62 -10.40
C SER A 74 11.54 -13.47 -10.84
N GLN A 75 12.74 -12.89 -10.91
CA GLN A 75 13.97 -13.63 -11.21
C GLN A 75 14.27 -14.74 -10.19
N HIS A 76 13.66 -14.65 -9.00
CA HIS A 76 13.75 -15.65 -7.93
C HIS A 76 12.65 -16.72 -8.00
N SER A 77 11.78 -16.69 -9.00
CA SER A 77 10.71 -17.68 -9.19
C SER A 77 11.06 -18.69 -10.28
N GLU A 78 10.50 -19.90 -10.17
CA GLU A 78 10.63 -20.95 -11.19
C GLU A 78 10.03 -20.54 -12.56
N PHE A 79 9.27 -19.45 -12.59
CA PHE A 79 8.55 -18.94 -13.75
C PHE A 79 9.17 -17.66 -14.31
N SER A 80 10.48 -17.45 -14.19
CA SER A 80 11.13 -16.24 -14.72
C SER A 80 11.12 -16.25 -16.26
N ILE A 81 10.35 -15.33 -16.86
CA ILE A 81 10.14 -15.23 -18.33
C ILE A 81 10.60 -13.86 -18.84
N GLY A 82 11.88 -13.56 -18.68
CA GLY A 82 12.62 -12.60 -19.53
C GLY A 82 12.24 -11.11 -19.51
N ASN A 83 11.16 -10.66 -18.86
CA ASN A 83 10.87 -9.25 -18.58
C ASN A 83 9.82 -9.11 -17.49
N ASN A 84 10.28 -8.83 -16.28
CA ASN A 84 9.46 -8.87 -15.08
C ASN A 84 8.98 -7.47 -14.69
N PHE A 85 9.25 -6.44 -15.50
CA PHE A 85 8.83 -5.08 -15.18
C PHE A 85 7.31 -4.95 -15.36
N ILE A 86 6.59 -4.79 -14.25
CA ILE A 86 5.15 -4.60 -14.26
C ILE A 86 4.84 -3.10 -14.16
N SER A 87 4.18 -2.56 -15.18
CA SER A 87 3.83 -1.13 -15.27
C SER A 87 2.36 -0.84 -14.95
N SER A 88 1.49 -1.84 -15.04
CA SER A 88 0.05 -1.67 -14.78
C SER A 88 -0.60 -2.98 -14.36
N LEU A 89 -1.68 -2.86 -13.57
CA LEU A 89 -2.49 -3.97 -13.11
C LEU A 89 -3.97 -3.70 -13.29
N HIS A 90 -4.72 -4.73 -13.67
CA HIS A 90 -6.18 -4.68 -13.77
C HIS A 90 -6.79 -6.03 -13.44
N GLN A 91 -7.84 -6.04 -12.60
CA GLN A 91 -8.66 -7.24 -12.41
C GLN A 91 -9.92 -7.14 -13.28
N ASP A 92 -10.16 -8.16 -14.09
CA ASP A 92 -11.37 -8.19 -14.92
C ASP A 92 -12.63 -8.68 -14.16
N LYS A 93 -13.74 -8.79 -14.89
CA LYS A 93 -15.03 -9.23 -14.32
C LYS A 93 -15.02 -10.68 -13.85
N ASN A 94 -14.19 -11.54 -14.44
CA ASN A 94 -14.06 -12.95 -14.09
C ASN A 94 -13.09 -13.17 -12.92
N GLY A 95 -12.29 -12.16 -12.60
CA GLY A 95 -11.35 -12.19 -11.48
C GLY A 95 -9.90 -12.42 -11.90
N THR A 96 -9.63 -12.60 -13.20
CA THR A 96 -8.28 -12.72 -13.75
C THR A 96 -7.52 -11.42 -13.55
N ILE A 97 -6.28 -11.54 -13.10
CA ILE A 97 -5.37 -10.41 -12.93
C ILE A 97 -4.55 -10.25 -14.19
N TRP A 98 -4.70 -9.11 -14.85
CA TRP A 98 -3.95 -8.71 -16.03
C TRP A 98 -2.82 -7.77 -15.62
N ALA A 99 -1.60 -8.06 -16.05
CA ALA A 99 -0.41 -7.28 -15.76
C ALA A 99 0.23 -6.79 -17.05
N GLY A 100 0.31 -5.47 -17.21
CA GLY A 100 1.04 -4.84 -18.32
C GLY A 100 2.53 -4.86 -18.05
N THR A 101 3.29 -5.34 -19.02
CA THR A 101 4.75 -5.40 -18.99
C THR A 101 5.32 -4.64 -20.19
N HIS A 102 6.62 -4.35 -20.19
CA HIS A 102 7.28 -3.77 -21.36
C HIS A 102 7.28 -4.71 -22.59
N ASN A 103 7.06 -6.02 -22.40
CA ASN A 103 7.03 -7.02 -23.48
C ASN A 103 5.62 -7.47 -23.87
N GLY A 104 4.56 -6.85 -23.32
CA GLY A 104 3.17 -7.22 -23.60
C GLY A 104 2.37 -7.47 -22.32
N LEU A 105 1.41 -8.40 -22.40
CA LEU A 105 0.42 -8.61 -21.35
C LEU A 105 0.59 -9.99 -20.71
N TRP A 106 0.65 -10.03 -19.39
CA TRP A 106 0.58 -11.24 -18.59
C TRP A 106 -0.80 -11.37 -17.97
N HIS A 107 -1.26 -12.61 -17.76
CA HIS A 107 -2.45 -12.88 -16.97
C HIS A 107 -2.14 -13.93 -15.90
N TYR A 108 -2.78 -13.79 -14.75
CA TYR A 108 -2.79 -14.76 -13.67
C TYR A 108 -4.23 -15.19 -13.42
N ASP A 109 -4.48 -16.48 -13.63
CA ASP A 109 -5.73 -17.14 -13.26
C ASP A 109 -5.61 -17.62 -11.81
N ALA A 110 -6.54 -17.15 -10.98
CA ALA A 110 -6.55 -17.40 -9.54
C ALA A 110 -7.00 -18.81 -9.16
#